data_AF-A0A7C6H5G9-F1
#
_entry.id   AF-A0A7C6H5G9-F1
#
_cell.length_a   1.000
_cell.length_b   1.000
_cell.length_c   1.000
_cell.angle_alpha   90.00
_cell.angle_beta   90.00
_cell.angle_gamma   90.00
#
_symmetry.space_group_name_H-M   'P 1'
#
loop_
_entity.id
_entity.type
_entity.pdbx_description
1 polymer ?
#
loop_
_entity_poly.entity_id
_entity_poly.type
_entity_poly.pdbx_seq_one_letter_code
_entity_poly.pdbx_strand_id
1 'polypeptide(L)'
;MSLANEINDRTVEQQLRDLGVKIVRKNSNNTVTGVRWVQKNKKRSKPGKPAVTVGKKGLYFNVYATKMLKPNGKQYDFGAGDYQGKRVILLRESKNGYKLSFKEKCTRYAISHAISMVEQLLNDGIKLGHYELVKLEKVQGCYMGVPEK
;
A
#
# COMPACT_ATOMS: atom_id res chain seq x y z
N MET A 1 -35.75 -40.58 -39.33
CA MET A 1 -34.36 -41.06 -39.33
C MET A 1 -33.50 -39.97 -39.93
N SER A 2 -32.41 -39.45 -39.37
CA SER A 2 -31.75 -39.49 -38.07
C SER A 2 -30.89 -38.21 -38.07
N LEU A 3 -30.95 -37.38 -37.03
CA LEU A 3 -30.03 -36.25 -36.81
C LEU A 3 -28.63 -36.80 -36.50
N ALA A 4 -27.87 -37.16 -37.53
CA ALA A 4 -26.44 -37.36 -37.41
C ALA A 4 -25.77 -35.99 -37.57
N ASN A 5 -25.34 -35.43 -36.45
CA ASN A 5 -24.42 -34.30 -36.40
C ASN A 5 -23.30 -34.53 -37.41
N GLU A 6 -23.25 -33.73 -38.48
CA GLU A 6 -22.07 -33.64 -39.33
C GLU A 6 -20.91 -33.13 -38.47
N ILE A 7 -20.14 -34.08 -37.93
CA ILE A 7 -18.88 -33.79 -37.25
C ILE A 7 -17.97 -33.23 -38.34
N ASN A 8 -17.81 -31.91 -38.32
CA ASN A 8 -16.90 -31.23 -39.23
C ASN A 8 -15.46 -31.55 -38.78
N ASP A 9 -14.90 -32.65 -39.28
CA ASP A 9 -13.54 -33.15 -39.00
C ASP A 9 -12.41 -32.23 -39.49
N ARG A 10 -12.75 -31.06 -40.03
CA ARG A 10 -11.77 -30.06 -40.47
C ARG A 10 -11.14 -29.41 -39.26
N THR A 11 -9.81 -29.29 -39.29
CA THR A 11 -9.08 -28.53 -38.26
C THR A 11 -9.48 -27.06 -38.31
N VAL A 12 -9.44 -26.37 -37.16
CA VAL A 12 -9.75 -24.93 -37.03
C VAL A 12 -9.00 -24.07 -38.06
N GLU A 13 -7.80 -24.51 -38.44
CA GLU A 13 -6.97 -23.85 -39.46
C GLU A 13 -7.58 -23.90 -40.86
N GLN A 14 -8.25 -24.99 -41.23
CA GLN A 14 -8.92 -25.13 -42.53
C GLN A 14 -10.20 -24.30 -42.58
N GLN A 15 -10.98 -24.29 -41.50
CA GLN A 15 -12.19 -23.47 -41.39
C GLN A 15 -11.90 -21.97 -41.50
N LEU A 16 -10.78 -21.51 -40.91
CA LEU A 16 -10.36 -20.11 -40.97
C LEU A 16 -9.82 -19.69 -42.35
N ARG A 17 -9.25 -20.63 -43.12
CA ARG A 17 -8.82 -20.35 -44.52
C ARG A 17 -10.02 -20.17 -45.45
N ASP A 18 -11.06 -20.97 -45.31
CA ASP A 18 -12.30 -20.86 -46.10
C ASP A 18 -13.00 -19.50 -45.88
N LEU A 19 -12.83 -18.91 -44.68
CA LEU A 19 -13.34 -17.58 -44.33
C LEU A 19 -12.42 -16.42 -44.76
N GLY A 20 -11.32 -16.70 -45.49
CA GLY A 20 -10.37 -15.68 -45.94
C GLY A 20 -9.53 -15.04 -44.83
N VAL A 21 -9.53 -15.62 -43.62
CA VAL A 21 -8.75 -15.10 -42.49
C VAL A 21 -7.29 -15.50 -42.66
N LYS A 22 -6.41 -14.53 -42.93
CA LYS A 22 -4.96 -14.74 -42.99
C LYS A 22 -4.43 -15.13 -41.60
N ILE A 23 -4.07 -16.39 -41.42
CA ILE A 23 -3.35 -16.86 -40.23
C ILE A 23 -1.89 -16.43 -40.35
N VAL A 24 -1.52 -15.31 -39.73
CA VAL A 24 -0.13 -14.88 -39.60
C VAL A 24 0.55 -15.71 -38.50
N ARG A 25 1.04 -16.90 -38.84
CA ARG A 25 1.94 -17.66 -37.96
C ARG A 25 3.39 -17.22 -38.23
N LYS A 26 3.99 -16.62 -37.20
CA LYS A 26 5.40 -16.19 -37.12
C LYS A 26 5.85 -15.19 -38.19
N ASN A 27 5.58 -13.91 -37.93
CA ASN A 27 6.58 -12.88 -38.17
C ASN A 27 7.16 -12.44 -36.82
N SER A 28 8.47 -12.56 -36.74
CA SER A 28 9.37 -12.36 -35.60
C SER A 28 9.46 -10.90 -35.16
N ASN A 29 8.36 -10.29 -34.72
CA ASN A 29 8.35 -8.97 -34.07
C ASN A 29 7.17 -8.74 -33.09
N ASN A 30 6.48 -9.79 -32.62
CA ASN A 30 5.52 -9.68 -31.50
C ASN A 30 6.23 -9.66 -30.13
N THR A 31 7.33 -8.92 -30.03
CA THR A 31 8.11 -8.83 -28.81
C THR A 31 7.51 -7.72 -27.95
N VAL A 32 6.77 -8.09 -26.90
CA VAL A 32 6.37 -7.11 -25.88
C VAL A 32 7.64 -6.68 -25.14
N THR A 33 8.12 -5.47 -25.39
CA THR A 33 9.29 -4.89 -24.72
C THR A 33 8.85 -4.07 -23.51
N GLY A 34 9.72 -3.93 -22.50
CA GLY A 34 9.40 -3.19 -21.28
C GLY A 34 8.48 -3.93 -20.28
N VAL A 35 8.24 -5.23 -20.48
CA VAL A 35 7.45 -6.05 -19.54
C VAL A 35 8.14 -6.09 -18.18
N ARG A 36 7.47 -5.54 -17.16
CA ARG A 36 7.90 -5.63 -15.76
C ARG A 36 7.10 -6.73 -15.07
N TRP A 37 7.70 -7.90 -14.96
CA TRP A 37 7.12 -9.04 -14.24
C TRP A 37 7.09 -8.75 -12.73
N VAL A 38 5.89 -8.83 -12.13
CA VAL A 38 5.71 -8.70 -10.69
C VAL A 38 6.15 -10.01 -10.03
N GLN A 39 7.23 -9.97 -9.25
CA GLN A 39 7.76 -11.13 -8.55
C GLN A 39 7.22 -11.19 -7.12
N LYS A 40 6.53 -12.29 -6.78
CA LYS A 40 5.91 -12.56 -5.47
C LYS A 40 6.88 -12.40 -4.27
N ASN A 41 8.18 -12.61 -4.48
CA ASN A 41 9.21 -12.66 -3.44
C ASN A 41 10.40 -11.72 -3.68
N LYS A 42 10.26 -10.65 -4.48
CA LYS A 42 11.38 -9.71 -4.68
C LYS A 42 11.71 -9.07 -3.33
N LYS A 43 12.85 -9.46 -2.73
CA LYS A 43 13.37 -8.84 -1.51
C LYS A 43 13.53 -7.34 -1.82
N ARG A 44 12.83 -6.48 -1.07
CA ARG A 44 13.05 -5.02 -1.16
C ARG A 44 14.54 -4.77 -0.88
N SER A 45 15.24 -4.20 -1.87
CA SER A 45 16.69 -3.98 -1.82
C SER A 45 17.12 -2.87 -0.88
N LYS A 46 16.16 -2.08 -0.36
CA LYS A 46 16.43 -1.04 0.64
C LYS A 46 15.57 -1.28 1.88
N PRO A 47 16.12 -1.09 3.10
CA PRO A 47 15.29 -1.01 4.28
C PRO A 47 14.26 0.10 4.07
N GLY A 48 12.99 -0.20 4.31
CA GLY A 48 11.95 0.81 4.28
C GLY A 48 12.23 1.90 5.31
N LYS A 49 11.79 3.12 5.03
CA LYS A 49 11.84 4.20 6.02
C LYS A 49 10.71 4.04 7.04
N PRO A 50 10.84 4.54 8.28
CA PRO A 50 9.72 4.64 9.20
C PRO A 50 8.56 5.39 8.55
N ALA A 51 7.38 4.79 8.50
CA ALA A 51 6.22 5.42 7.88
C ALA A 51 4.92 5.05 8.61
N VAL A 52 3.98 5.98 8.54
CA VAL A 52 2.59 5.81 8.95
C VAL A 52 1.67 6.00 7.75
N THR A 53 0.67 5.14 7.64
CA THR A 53 -0.39 5.25 6.63
C THR A 53 -1.66 5.70 7.32
N VAL A 54 -2.23 6.81 6.86
CA VAL A 54 -3.56 7.26 7.27
C VAL A 54 -4.59 6.55 6.39
N GLY A 55 -5.29 5.59 6.97
CA GLY A 55 -6.44 4.93 6.35
C GLY A 55 -7.74 5.38 7.00
N LYS A 56 -8.87 5.11 6.33
CA LYS A 56 -10.21 5.51 6.82
C LYS A 56 -10.57 4.95 8.21
N LYS A 57 -9.97 3.82 8.59
CA LYS A 57 -10.31 3.08 9.83
C LYS A 57 -9.22 3.13 10.90
N GLY A 58 -8.11 3.84 10.66
CA GLY A 58 -6.98 3.85 11.58
C GLY A 58 -5.67 4.29 10.95
N LEU A 59 -4.66 4.39 11.82
CA LEU A 59 -3.28 4.66 11.44
C LEU A 59 -2.47 3.36 11.45
N TYR A 60 -1.78 3.08 10.35
CA TYR A 60 -1.01 1.84 10.16
C TYR A 60 0.48 2.16 10.12
N PHE A 61 1.25 1.52 11.00
CA PHE A 61 2.68 1.75 11.14
C PHE A 61 3.46 0.58 10.57
N ASN A 62 4.44 0.89 9.72
CA ASN A 62 5.29 -0.15 9.15
C ASN A 62 6.30 -0.68 10.18
N VAL A 63 7.08 -1.68 9.77
CA VAL A 63 8.06 -2.35 10.66
C VAL A 63 9.11 -1.41 11.21
N TYR A 64 9.53 -0.43 10.42
CA TYR A 64 10.57 0.53 10.81
C TYR A 64 10.02 1.57 11.79
N ALA A 65 8.78 2.05 11.57
CA ALA A 65 8.06 2.88 12.52
C ALA A 65 7.81 2.14 13.83
N THR A 66 7.44 0.85 13.77
CA THR A 66 7.21 0.01 14.95
C THR A 66 8.48 -0.13 15.79
N LYS A 67 9.65 -0.33 15.18
CA LYS A 67 10.94 -0.36 15.87
C LYS A 67 11.30 0.98 16.51
N MET A 68 10.95 2.08 15.84
CA MET A 68 11.22 3.44 16.31
C MET A 68 10.32 3.83 17.50
N LEU A 69 9.03 3.49 17.43
CA LEU A 69 8.03 3.86 18.44
C LEU A 69 8.01 2.89 19.62
N LYS A 70 8.32 1.60 19.42
CA LYS A 70 8.26 0.56 20.46
C LYS A 70 6.86 0.53 21.13
N PRO A 71 5.82 0.09 20.42
CA PRO A 71 4.42 0.18 20.88
C PRO A 71 4.08 -0.61 22.17
N ASN A 72 4.99 -1.44 22.68
CA ASN A 72 4.79 -2.20 23.93
C ASN A 72 4.65 -1.27 25.14
N GLY A 73 3.41 -1.05 25.58
CA GLY A 73 3.09 -0.29 26.79
C GLY A 73 3.12 1.23 26.62
N LYS A 74 3.38 1.74 25.40
CA LYS A 74 3.41 3.16 25.09
C LYS A 74 2.11 3.64 24.45
N GLN A 75 1.75 4.87 24.78
CA GLN A 75 0.58 5.58 24.26
C GLN A 75 1.06 6.90 23.64
N TYR A 76 0.32 7.37 22.62
CA TYR A 76 0.71 8.51 21.82
C TYR A 76 -0.46 9.48 21.63
N ASP A 77 -0.20 10.77 21.84
CA ASP A 77 -1.09 11.80 21.32
C ASP A 77 -0.83 11.97 19.82
N PHE A 78 -1.89 12.26 19.07
CA PHE A 78 -1.84 12.54 17.65
C PHE A 78 -2.37 13.96 17.41
N GLY A 79 -1.72 14.69 16.53
CA GLY A 79 -2.16 16.01 16.12
C GLY A 79 -1.85 16.29 14.67
N ALA A 80 -2.39 17.39 14.17
CA ALA A 80 -2.07 17.94 12.87
C ALA A 80 -1.36 19.29 13.05
N GLY A 81 -0.47 19.63 12.13
CA GLY A 81 0.23 20.92 12.12
C GLY A 81 0.66 21.31 10.72
N ASP A 82 1.20 22.52 10.59
CA ASP A 82 1.76 23.01 9.34
C ASP A 82 3.28 23.10 9.44
N TYR A 83 3.95 22.56 8.43
CA TYR A 83 5.40 22.63 8.29
C TYR A 83 5.76 22.93 6.84
N GLN A 84 6.43 24.07 6.60
CA GLN A 84 6.83 24.52 5.27
C GLN A 84 5.68 24.50 4.23
N GLY A 85 4.51 24.98 4.63
CA GLY A 85 3.31 25.02 3.76
C GLY A 85 2.67 23.66 3.49
N LYS A 86 3.08 22.61 4.21
CA LYS A 86 2.48 21.27 4.12
C LYS A 86 1.83 20.90 5.43
N ARG A 87 0.64 20.29 5.33
CA ARG A 87 -0.01 19.67 6.49
C ARG A 87 0.73 18.40 6.88
N VAL A 88 1.09 18.28 8.15
CA VAL A 88 1.87 17.18 8.72
C VAL A 88 1.18 16.58 9.93
N ILE A 89 1.45 15.30 10.19
CA ILE A 89 0.96 14.61 11.38
C ILE A 89 2.01 14.75 12.47
N LEU A 90 1.60 15.08 13.69
CA LEU A 90 2.44 15.12 14.86
C LEU A 90 2.08 13.96 15.78
N LEU A 91 3.09 13.35 16.38
CA LEU A 91 2.93 12.28 17.35
C LEU A 91 3.85 12.58 18.53
N ARG A 92 3.38 12.38 19.75
CA ARG A 92 4.22 12.45 20.96
C ARG A 92 3.81 11.40 21.96
N GLU A 93 4.77 10.90 22.74
CA GLU A 93 4.45 9.97 23.83
C GLU A 93 3.62 10.68 24.91
N SER A 94 2.55 10.03 25.35
CA SER A 94 1.60 10.56 26.32
C SER A 94 1.02 9.41 27.13
N LYS A 95 0.89 9.56 28.44
CA LYS A 95 0.33 8.51 29.32
C LYS A 95 -1.16 8.25 29.09
N ASN A 96 -1.87 9.23 28.51
CA ASN A 96 -3.30 9.21 28.28
C ASN A 96 -3.65 9.21 26.78
N GLY A 97 -2.65 8.97 25.92
CA GLY A 97 -2.82 8.98 24.48
C GLY A 97 -3.45 7.71 23.94
N TYR A 98 -3.46 7.58 22.61
CA TYR A 98 -3.95 6.38 21.95
C TYR A 98 -2.91 5.27 22.00
N LYS A 99 -3.36 4.06 22.38
CA LYS A 99 -2.51 2.87 22.39
C LYS A 99 -2.22 2.39 20.98
N LEU A 100 -0.96 2.07 20.72
CA LEU A 100 -0.56 1.33 19.53
C LEU A 100 -0.62 -0.17 19.84
N SER A 101 -1.42 -0.90 19.06
CA SER A 101 -1.50 -2.37 19.13
C SER A 101 -0.72 -2.97 17.97
N PHE A 102 -0.17 -4.16 18.14
CA PHE A 102 0.33 -4.89 16.97
C PHE A 102 -0.83 -5.32 16.08
N LYS A 103 -0.58 -5.37 14.78
CA LYS A 103 -1.54 -5.95 13.83
C LYS A 103 -1.71 -7.45 14.17
N GLU A 104 -2.95 -7.91 14.18
CA GLU A 104 -3.27 -9.32 14.43
C GLU A 104 -2.40 -10.24 13.56
N LYS A 105 -1.84 -11.29 14.19
CA LYS A 105 -0.94 -12.29 13.57
C LYS A 105 0.39 -11.72 13.05
N CYS A 106 0.72 -10.44 13.27
CA CYS A 106 2.01 -9.87 12.87
C CYS A 106 2.52 -8.79 13.83
N THR A 107 3.42 -9.19 14.75
CA THR A 107 4.12 -8.30 15.70
C THR A 107 5.08 -7.29 15.06
N ARG A 108 5.25 -7.35 13.73
CA ARG A 108 6.12 -6.44 13.00
C ARG A 108 5.43 -5.13 12.63
N TYR A 109 4.10 -5.06 12.64
CA TYR A 109 3.34 -3.87 12.25
C TYR A 109 2.50 -3.41 13.43
N ALA A 110 2.35 -2.10 13.59
CA ALA A 110 1.49 -1.52 14.62
C ALA A 110 0.30 -0.77 14.02
N ILE A 111 -0.76 -0.60 14.80
CA ILE A 111 -2.00 0.02 14.40
C ILE A 111 -2.63 0.79 15.57
N SER A 112 -3.23 1.93 15.26
CA SER A 112 -4.21 2.61 16.11
C SER A 112 -5.57 2.56 15.43
N HIS A 113 -6.54 1.87 16.04
CA HIS A 113 -7.90 1.66 15.50
C HIS A 113 -8.90 2.77 15.89
N ALA A 114 -8.43 3.91 16.37
CA ALA A 114 -9.31 5.00 16.78
C ALA A 114 -9.88 5.73 15.56
N ILE A 115 -11.11 5.37 15.16
CA ILE A 115 -11.80 5.98 14.01
C ILE A 115 -12.04 7.48 14.26
N SER A 116 -12.49 7.85 15.46
CA SER A 116 -12.71 9.26 15.84
C SER A 116 -11.45 10.11 15.76
N MET A 117 -10.30 9.55 16.16
CA MET A 117 -9.00 10.20 16.03
C MET A 117 -8.65 10.43 14.55
N VAL A 118 -8.90 9.45 13.68
CA VAL A 118 -8.67 9.62 12.24
C VAL A 118 -9.59 10.68 11.67
N GLU A 119 -10.89 10.64 11.99
CA GLU A 119 -11.86 11.65 11.54
C GLU A 119 -11.45 13.06 11.95
N GLN A 120 -10.99 13.22 13.20
CA GLN A 120 -10.47 14.49 13.68
C GLN A 120 -9.25 14.96 12.88
N LEU A 121 -8.27 14.08 12.61
CA LEU A 121 -7.11 14.41 11.78
C LEU A 121 -7.52 14.81 10.35
N LEU A 122 -8.51 14.12 9.75
CA LEU A 122 -9.01 14.45 8.42
C LEU A 122 -9.71 15.82 8.42
N ASN A 123 -10.52 16.12 9.43
CA ASN A 123 -11.15 17.43 9.62
C ASN A 123 -10.12 18.55 9.82
N ASP A 124 -9.01 18.23 10.49
CA ASP A 124 -7.86 19.13 10.65
C ASP A 124 -7.03 19.25 9.35
N GLY A 125 -7.46 18.66 8.23
CA GLY A 125 -6.85 18.83 6.91
C GLY A 125 -5.76 17.80 6.57
N ILE A 126 -5.55 16.77 7.38
CA ILE A 126 -4.68 15.65 7.02
C ILE A 126 -5.34 14.84 5.91
N LYS A 127 -4.56 14.47 4.89
CA LYS A 127 -5.06 13.66 3.78
C LYS A 127 -4.85 12.18 4.05
N LEU A 128 -5.72 11.33 3.49
CA LEU A 128 -5.45 9.90 3.42
C LEU A 128 -4.17 9.64 2.60
N GLY A 129 -3.34 8.70 3.04
CA GLY A 129 -2.10 8.38 2.33
C GLY A 129 -0.94 7.97 3.21
N HIS A 130 0.25 7.93 2.61
CA HIS A 130 1.50 7.56 3.24
C HIS A 130 2.28 8.78 3.73
N TYR A 131 2.79 8.70 4.95
CA TYR A 131 3.58 9.73 5.59
C TYR A 131 4.89 9.13 6.11
N GLU A 132 6.02 9.71 5.72
CA GLU A 132 7.34 9.37 6.25
C GLU A 132 7.47 9.96 7.66
N LEU A 133 7.78 9.11 8.65
CA LEU A 133 7.98 9.55 10.03
C LEU A 133 9.42 9.95 10.25
N VAL A 134 9.61 11.18 10.72
CA VAL A 134 10.90 11.72 11.16
C VAL A 134 10.83 12.05 12.65
N LYS A 135 11.92 11.81 13.38
CA LYS A 135 12.04 12.22 14.78
C LYS A 135 12.46 13.68 14.83
N LEU A 136 11.76 14.50 15.62
CA LEU A 136 12.14 15.89 15.83
C LEU A 136 13.14 15.98 16.99
N GLU A 137 14.32 16.57 16.74
CA GLU A 137 15.36 16.69 17.77
C GLU A 137 15.06 17.81 18.77
N LYS A 138 14.42 18.90 18.30
CA LYS A 138 14.11 20.09 19.12
C LYS A 138 12.91 19.91 20.06
N VAL A 139 12.15 18.84 19.91
CA VAL A 139 11.00 18.52 20.76
C VAL A 139 11.17 17.07 21.22
N GLN A 140 11.69 16.89 22.44
CA GLN A 140 12.00 15.57 22.97
C GLN A 140 10.77 14.65 22.90
N GLY A 141 10.90 13.54 22.16
CA GLY A 141 9.84 12.53 22.05
C GLY A 141 8.74 12.84 21.03
N CYS A 142 8.89 13.88 20.22
CA CYS A 142 7.96 14.19 19.14
C CYS A 142 8.43 13.62 17.79
N TYR A 143 7.47 13.09 17.04
CA TYR A 143 7.64 12.57 15.70
C TYR A 143 6.73 13.34 14.74
N MET A 144 7.18 13.52 13.50
CA MET A 144 6.43 14.20 12.46
C MET A 144 6.27 13.28 11.25
N GLY A 145 5.03 13.09 10.80
CA GLY A 145 4.68 12.44 9.54
C GLY A 145 4.60 13.47 8.43
N VAL A 146 5.48 13.36 7.44
CA VAL A 146 5.50 14.21 6.24
C VAL A 146 4.86 13.45 5.08
N PRO A 147 3.89 14.03 4.35
CA PRO A 147 3.26 13.34 3.24
C PRO A 147 4.28 12.96 2.17
N GLU A 148 4.25 11.71 1.72
CA GLU A 148 4.98 11.29 0.51
C GLU A 148 4.31 11.95 -0.71
N LYS A 149 5.14 12.44 -1.65
CA LYS A 149 4.70 13.18 -2.85
C LYS A 149 3.72 12.39 -3.71
#